data_AF-A0A1E1M0Z4-F1
#
_entry.id   AF-A0A1E1M0Z4-F1
#
_cell.length_a   1.000
_cell.length_b   1.000
_cell.length_c   1.000
_cell.angle_alpha   90.00
_cell.angle_beta   90.00
_cell.angle_gamma   90.00
#
_symmetry.space_group_name_H-M   'P 1'
#
loop_
_entity.id
_entity.type
_entity.pdbx_description
1 polymer ?
#
loop_
_entity_poly.entity_id
_entity_poly.type
_entity_poly.pdbx_seq_one_letter_code
_entity_poly.pdbx_strand_id
1 'polypeptide(L)'
;MPIKIQDLQHINIEMQWTYGLGSEPAVSTNVSDLIRYDVNTNVAIDMFLDDTQENSESSTQAKFEIMVWFASWGNNTFPIGFGNTTVSTYVLNGTTFNLYVGQNSNKQEVFTWLATNQTETFVGDITPLLSEITTMGNTSYPTGSTYLGHLSLGSEAFSANTSVIFTVPTLSLDIQGQPK
;
A
#
# COMPACT_ATOMS: atom_id res chain seq x y z
N MET A 1 13.91 9.22 6.86
CA MET A 1 14.11 8.63 5.52
C MET A 1 14.50 9.76 4.59
N PRO A 2 15.43 9.56 3.63
CA PRO A 2 15.48 8.41 2.70
C PRO A 2 16.43 7.26 3.08
N ILE A 3 16.13 6.04 2.60
CA ILE A 3 16.95 4.81 2.74
C ILE A 3 16.94 4.03 1.42
N LYS A 4 18.05 3.40 1.01
CA LYS A 4 18.04 2.53 -0.17
C LYS A 4 17.36 1.20 0.14
N ILE A 5 16.65 0.61 -0.82
CA ILE A 5 15.98 -0.69 -0.63
C ILE A 5 16.96 -1.77 -0.16
N GLN A 6 18.18 -1.82 -0.72
CA GLN A 6 19.19 -2.81 -0.32
C GLN A 6 19.71 -2.63 1.12
N ASP A 7 19.59 -1.42 1.67
CA ASP A 7 20.05 -1.08 3.02
C ASP A 7 18.90 -1.20 4.03
N LEU A 8 17.67 -1.45 3.57
CA LEU A 8 16.49 -1.64 4.41
C LEU A 8 16.49 -3.07 4.99
N GLN A 9 16.47 -3.18 6.31
CA GLN A 9 16.39 -4.47 7.00
C GLN A 9 14.94 -4.87 7.24
N HIS A 10 14.14 -3.94 7.80
CA HIS A 10 12.77 -4.20 8.20
C HIS A 10 11.88 -2.96 8.02
N ILE A 11 10.62 -3.19 7.66
CA ILE A 11 9.49 -2.27 7.80
C ILE A 11 8.44 -3.04 8.60
N ASN A 12 8.60 -3.03 9.92
CA ASN A 12 7.68 -3.68 10.83
C ASN A 12 6.44 -2.80 10.99
N ILE A 13 5.28 -3.41 10.76
CA ILE A 13 3.97 -2.77 10.90
C ILE A 13 3.17 -3.60 11.90
N GLU A 14 2.61 -2.93 12.89
CA GLU A 14 1.46 -3.42 13.64
C GLU A 14 0.34 -2.42 13.45
N MET A 15 -0.78 -2.87 12.89
CA MET A 15 -1.92 -2.00 12.69
C MET A 15 -3.24 -2.72 12.88
N GLN A 16 -4.22 -1.94 13.31
CA GLN A 16 -5.62 -2.28 13.27
C GLN A 16 -6.37 -1.08 12.69
N TRP A 17 -7.30 -1.33 11.78
CA TRP A 17 -8.15 -0.30 11.19
C TRP A 17 -9.59 -0.79 11.01
N THR A 18 -10.53 0.16 10.94
CA THR A 18 -11.95 -0.12 10.65
C THR A 18 -12.58 0.99 9.82
N TYR A 19 -13.65 0.62 9.12
CA TYR A 19 -14.57 1.53 8.46
C TYR A 19 -15.96 1.51 9.10
N GLY A 20 -16.46 2.68 9.46
CA GLY A 20 -17.83 2.88 9.95
C GLY A 20 -18.64 3.79 9.03
N LEU A 21 -19.96 3.59 9.00
CA LEU A 21 -20.87 4.57 8.40
C LEU A 21 -21.21 5.68 9.41
N GLY A 22 -21.44 6.87 8.90
CA GLY A 22 -21.69 8.07 9.71
C GLY A 22 -20.40 8.69 10.20
N SER A 23 -20.41 9.17 11.45
CA SER A 23 -19.32 9.89 12.09
C SER A 23 -18.70 9.17 13.29
N GLU A 24 -19.21 7.98 13.64
CA GLU A 24 -18.79 7.26 14.83
C GLU A 24 -17.88 6.07 14.48
N PRO A 25 -16.76 5.89 15.18
CA PRO A 25 -15.88 4.75 14.98
C PRO A 25 -16.63 3.42 15.07
N ALA A 26 -16.39 2.53 14.11
CA ALA A 26 -16.90 1.17 14.14
C ALA A 26 -15.90 0.23 14.80
N VAL A 27 -16.40 -0.78 15.52
CA VAL A 27 -15.57 -1.85 16.11
C VAL A 27 -15.01 -2.80 15.04
N SER A 28 -15.72 -2.94 13.91
CA SER A 28 -15.32 -3.73 12.74
C SER A 28 -16.02 -3.18 11.50
N THR A 29 -15.42 -3.36 10.32
CA THR A 29 -16.01 -2.93 9.05
C THR A 29 -17.17 -3.84 8.64
N ASN A 30 -18.34 -3.26 8.39
CA ASN A 30 -19.47 -3.97 7.81
C ASN A 30 -19.44 -3.86 6.27
N VAL A 31 -18.96 -4.90 5.60
CA VAL A 31 -18.83 -4.94 4.12
C VAL A 31 -20.18 -4.78 3.42
N SER A 32 -21.25 -5.35 3.96
CA SER A 32 -22.60 -5.21 3.36
C SER A 32 -23.08 -3.76 3.37
N ASP A 33 -22.71 -3.00 4.41
CA ASP A 33 -23.00 -1.58 4.50
C ASP A 33 -22.16 -0.76 3.50
N LEU A 34 -20.86 -1.07 3.35
CA LEU A 34 -20.03 -0.42 2.33
C LEU A 34 -20.59 -0.63 0.92
N ILE A 35 -21.04 -1.85 0.60
CA ILE A 35 -21.69 -2.16 -0.69
C ILE A 35 -23.00 -1.39 -0.83
N ARG A 36 -23.86 -1.39 0.21
CA ARG A 36 -25.18 -0.74 0.19
C ARG A 36 -25.09 0.74 -0.12
N TYR A 37 -24.04 1.41 0.36
CA TYR A 37 -23.84 2.85 0.19
C TYR A 37 -22.79 3.21 -0.87
N ASP A 38 -22.43 2.25 -1.73
CA ASP A 38 -21.48 2.46 -2.84
C ASP A 38 -20.19 3.17 -2.38
N VAL A 39 -19.62 2.67 -1.27
CA VAL A 39 -18.36 3.19 -0.75
C VAL A 39 -17.24 2.64 -1.62
N ASN A 40 -16.56 3.54 -2.32
CA ASN A 40 -15.41 3.27 -3.17
C ASN A 40 -14.17 3.79 -2.42
N THR A 41 -13.40 2.87 -1.85
CA THR A 41 -12.25 3.20 -1.00
C THR A 41 -11.29 2.03 -0.84
N ASN A 42 -10.08 2.30 -0.34
CA ASN A 42 -9.11 1.28 0.04
C ASN A 42 -8.53 1.54 1.46
N VAL A 43 -7.65 0.66 1.90
CA VAL A 43 -6.74 0.91 3.02
C VAL A 43 -5.35 0.48 2.60
N ALA A 44 -4.40 1.41 2.63
CA ALA A 44 -3.09 1.21 2.02
C ALA A 44 -1.95 1.78 2.85
N ILE A 45 -0.83 1.06 2.84
CA ILE A 45 0.47 1.70 3.00
C ILE A 45 0.89 2.18 1.62
N ASP A 46 1.32 3.43 1.53
CA ASP A 46 1.75 4.08 0.30
C ASP A 46 3.19 4.58 0.44
N MET A 47 4.05 4.16 -0.48
CA MET A 47 5.49 4.39 -0.45
C MET A 47 5.97 4.99 -1.76
N PHE A 48 6.72 6.09 -1.68
CA PHE A 48 7.31 6.73 -2.85
C PHE A 48 8.82 6.53 -2.89
N LEU A 49 9.31 6.16 -4.08
CA LEU A 49 10.69 5.78 -4.29
C LEU A 49 11.27 6.42 -5.54
N ASP A 50 12.56 6.74 -5.48
CA ASP A 50 13.28 7.33 -6.60
C ASP A 50 14.77 6.97 -6.56
N ASP A 51 15.44 7.06 -7.71
CA ASP A 51 16.89 6.83 -7.80
C ASP A 51 17.69 7.99 -7.14
N THR A 52 17.03 9.11 -6.85
CA THR A 52 17.54 10.27 -6.10
C THR A 52 16.83 10.42 -4.75
N GLN A 53 17.57 10.85 -3.72
CA GLN A 53 17.01 11.08 -2.39
C GLN A 53 15.91 12.15 -2.39
N GLU A 54 16.16 13.27 -3.06
CA GLU A 54 15.24 14.42 -3.10
C GLU A 54 13.87 14.05 -3.69
N ASN A 55 13.84 13.38 -4.85
CA ASN A 55 12.58 13.02 -5.47
C ASN A 55 11.84 11.92 -4.69
N SER A 56 12.57 11.02 -4.00
CA SER A 56 11.94 9.93 -3.23
C SER A 56 11.06 10.42 -2.07
N GLU A 57 11.27 11.66 -1.62
CA GLU A 57 10.45 12.29 -0.57
C GLU A 57 9.16 12.92 -1.11
N SER A 58 9.01 13.01 -2.44
CA SER A 58 7.91 13.71 -3.11
C SER A 58 6.94 12.74 -3.76
N SER A 59 5.69 12.72 -3.31
CA SER A 59 4.63 11.86 -3.88
C SER A 59 4.30 12.17 -5.34
N THR A 60 4.68 13.34 -5.85
CA THR A 60 4.41 13.75 -7.24
C THR A 60 5.62 13.64 -8.17
N GLN A 61 6.84 13.65 -7.63
CA GLN A 61 8.08 13.60 -8.43
C GLN A 61 8.77 12.24 -8.40
N ALA A 62 8.53 11.44 -7.36
CA ALA A 62 9.13 10.12 -7.25
C ALA A 62 8.82 9.26 -8.47
N LYS A 63 9.82 8.60 -9.04
CA LYS A 63 9.66 7.73 -10.20
C LYS A 63 8.77 6.50 -9.95
N PHE A 64 8.69 6.05 -8.70
CA PHE A 64 8.00 4.83 -8.34
C PHE A 64 7.04 5.04 -7.15
N GLU A 65 5.95 4.30 -7.17
CA GLU A 65 4.98 4.21 -6.09
C GLU A 65 4.77 2.73 -5.78
N ILE A 66 5.04 2.30 -4.55
CA ILE A 66 4.78 0.93 -4.10
C ILE A 66 3.74 1.00 -2.99
N MET A 67 2.59 0.38 -3.23
CA MET A 67 1.49 0.34 -2.29
C MET A 67 1.27 -1.08 -1.77
N VAL A 68 0.86 -1.19 -0.51
CA VAL A 68 0.35 -2.43 0.08
C VAL A 68 -1.08 -2.18 0.52
N TRP A 69 -2.04 -2.68 -0.26
CA TRP A 69 -3.47 -2.53 0.01
C TRP A 69 -3.97 -3.70 0.85
N PHE A 70 -4.51 -3.41 2.02
CA PHE A 70 -5.04 -4.40 2.96
C PHE A 70 -6.54 -4.63 2.77
N ALA A 71 -7.21 -3.72 2.09
CA ALA A 71 -8.59 -3.85 1.65
C ALA A 71 -8.89 -2.88 0.49
N SER A 72 -9.93 -3.20 -0.26
CA SER A 72 -10.48 -2.36 -1.31
C SER A 72 -11.96 -2.72 -1.51
N TRP A 73 -12.80 -1.72 -1.72
CA TRP A 73 -14.23 -1.88 -2.01
C TRP A 73 -14.69 -0.90 -3.08
N GLY A 74 -15.80 -1.25 -3.72
CA GLY A 74 -16.44 -0.44 -4.74
C GLY A 74 -16.07 -0.86 -6.16
N ASN A 75 -16.94 -0.54 -7.12
CA ASN A 75 -16.75 -0.89 -8.52
C ASN A 75 -15.81 0.05 -9.26
N ASN A 76 -15.30 1.10 -8.59
CA ASN A 76 -14.37 2.06 -9.16
C ASN A 76 -13.04 2.10 -8.40
N THR A 77 -12.82 1.21 -7.44
CA THR A 77 -11.57 1.13 -6.69
C THR A 77 -10.82 -0.11 -7.11
N PHE A 78 -9.83 0.10 -7.97
CA PHE A 78 -8.95 -0.95 -8.44
C PHE A 78 -7.51 -0.45 -8.42
N PRO A 79 -6.53 -1.31 -8.10
CA PRO A 79 -5.14 -0.93 -8.25
C PRO A 79 -4.82 -0.62 -9.70
N ILE A 80 -3.83 0.24 -9.91
CA ILE A 80 -3.32 0.50 -11.25
C ILE A 80 -2.79 -0.82 -11.84
N GLY A 81 -3.29 -1.18 -13.02
CA GLY A 81 -2.97 -2.47 -13.66
C GLY A 81 -3.92 -3.63 -13.36
N PHE A 82 -5.00 -3.45 -12.58
CA PHE A 82 -5.96 -4.51 -12.22
C PHE A 82 -6.56 -5.31 -13.39
N GLY A 83 -6.70 -4.70 -14.57
CA GLY A 83 -7.20 -5.37 -15.78
C GLY A 83 -6.19 -6.30 -16.47
N ASN A 84 -4.94 -6.32 -16.01
CA ASN A 84 -3.89 -7.20 -16.53
C ASN A 84 -3.81 -8.48 -15.68
N THR A 85 -3.00 -9.45 -16.12
CA THR A 85 -2.66 -10.60 -15.28
C THR A 85 -1.85 -10.13 -14.07
N THR A 86 -2.13 -10.70 -12.89
CA THR A 86 -1.32 -10.49 -11.70
C THR A 86 0.14 -10.82 -11.98
N VAL A 87 1.05 -9.93 -11.61
CA VAL A 87 2.49 -10.06 -11.92
C VAL A 87 3.15 -11.09 -11.01
N SER A 88 2.77 -11.11 -9.73
CA SER A 88 3.25 -12.07 -8.73
C SER A 88 2.22 -12.26 -7.62
N THR A 89 2.36 -13.32 -6.83
CA THR A 89 1.59 -13.60 -5.63
C THR A 89 2.55 -13.90 -4.49
N TYR A 90 2.38 -13.25 -3.34
CA TYR A 90 3.25 -13.40 -2.18
C TYR A 90 2.43 -13.63 -0.91
N VAL A 91 2.82 -14.60 -0.09
CA VAL A 91 2.18 -14.85 1.21
C VAL A 91 3.07 -14.30 2.32
N LEU A 92 2.57 -13.30 3.04
CA LEU A 92 3.28 -12.63 4.12
C LEU A 92 2.42 -12.66 5.38
N ASN A 93 2.94 -13.28 6.44
CA ASN A 93 2.29 -13.37 7.76
C ASN A 93 0.83 -13.85 7.72
N GLY A 94 0.53 -14.81 6.83
CA GLY A 94 -0.81 -15.37 6.66
C GLY A 94 -1.72 -14.60 5.72
N THR A 95 -1.33 -13.41 5.27
CA THR A 95 -2.04 -12.64 4.24
C THR A 95 -1.45 -12.94 2.87
N THR A 96 -2.30 -13.30 1.91
CA THR A 96 -1.90 -13.46 0.50
C THR A 96 -2.09 -12.12 -0.21
N PHE A 97 -1.06 -11.67 -0.91
CA PHE A 97 -1.07 -10.46 -1.72
C PHE A 97 -0.83 -10.78 -3.20
N ASN A 98 -1.58 -10.13 -4.08
CA ASN A 98 -1.35 -10.16 -5.52
C ASN A 98 -0.75 -8.83 -5.96
N LEU A 99 0.31 -8.88 -6.76
CA LEU A 99 0.94 -7.70 -7.34
C LEU A 99 0.26 -7.31 -8.65
N TYR A 100 -0.12 -6.03 -8.71
CA TYR A 100 -0.55 -5.34 -9.92
C TYR A 100 0.46 -4.25 -10.25
N VAL A 101 0.73 -4.07 -11.54
CA VAL A 101 1.69 -3.07 -12.01
C VAL A 101 1.10 -2.28 -13.18
N GLY A 102 1.30 -0.97 -13.15
CA GLY A 102 1.02 -0.09 -14.29
C GLY A 102 1.53 1.32 -14.03
N GLN A 103 1.10 2.29 -14.85
CA GLN A 103 1.60 3.66 -14.77
C GLN A 103 0.47 4.65 -14.46
N ASN A 104 0.70 5.55 -13.50
CA ASN A 104 -0.26 6.59 -13.14
C ASN A 104 -0.17 7.84 -14.04
N SER A 105 -1.02 8.84 -13.80
CA SER A 105 -1.04 10.08 -14.59
C SER A 105 0.24 10.91 -14.49
N ASN A 106 0.97 10.78 -13.38
CA ASN A 106 2.26 11.45 -13.13
C ASN A 106 3.44 10.71 -13.78
N LYS A 107 3.19 9.63 -14.54
CA LYS A 107 4.21 8.79 -15.18
C LYS A 107 5.06 7.98 -14.20
N GLN A 108 4.58 7.81 -12.98
CA GLN A 108 5.20 6.95 -11.98
C GLN A 108 4.82 5.50 -12.30
N GLU A 109 5.77 4.57 -12.19
CA GLU A 109 5.46 3.14 -12.23
C GLU A 109 4.93 2.74 -10.85
N VAL A 110 3.70 2.22 -10.83
CA VAL A 110 2.94 1.91 -9.62
C VAL A 110 2.85 0.42 -9.45
N PHE A 111 3.20 -0.05 -8.25
CA PHE A 111 3.19 -1.43 -7.82
C PHE A 111 2.24 -1.57 -6.66
N THR A 112 1.12 -2.25 -6.84
CA THR A 112 0.16 -2.45 -5.75
C THR A 112 0.10 -3.91 -5.35
N TRP A 113 0.53 -4.22 -4.14
CA TRP A 113 0.29 -5.49 -3.46
C TRP A 113 -1.09 -5.46 -2.81
N LEU A 114 -2.09 -6.07 -3.43
CA LEU A 114 -3.46 -6.12 -2.92
C LEU A 114 -3.71 -7.44 -2.18
N ALA A 115 -4.09 -7.35 -0.91
CA ALA A 115 -4.53 -8.48 -0.11
C ALA A 115 -5.75 -9.16 -0.75
N THR A 116 -5.73 -10.49 -0.84
CA THR A 116 -6.84 -11.27 -1.44
C THR A 116 -8.08 -11.30 -0.56
N ASN A 117 -7.93 -10.99 0.73
CA ASN A 117 -9.00 -10.90 1.72
C ASN A 117 -8.83 -9.61 2.53
N GLN A 118 -9.95 -9.06 3.01
CA GLN A 118 -9.96 -7.92 3.93
C GLN A 118 -9.08 -8.21 5.16
N THR A 119 -8.08 -7.35 5.36
CA THR A 119 -7.09 -7.50 6.43
C THR A 119 -7.15 -6.28 7.36
N GLU A 120 -8.12 -6.27 8.29
CA GLU A 120 -8.29 -5.19 9.29
C GLU A 120 -7.17 -5.12 10.31
N THR A 121 -6.48 -6.22 10.54
CA THR A 121 -5.35 -6.33 11.46
C THR A 121 -4.17 -6.94 10.72
N PHE A 122 -3.02 -6.31 10.83
CA PHE A 122 -1.78 -6.83 10.26
C PHE A 122 -0.64 -6.58 11.24
N VAL A 123 0.16 -7.63 11.48
CA VAL A 123 1.40 -7.56 12.26
C VAL A 123 2.48 -8.25 11.45
N GLY A 124 3.46 -7.50 10.96
CA GLY A 124 4.52 -8.08 10.13
C GLY A 124 5.49 -7.11 9.49
N ASP A 125 6.55 -7.68 8.92
CA ASP A 125 7.55 -6.97 8.14
C ASP A 125 7.19 -6.98 6.65
N ILE A 126 6.93 -5.81 6.06
CA ILE A 126 6.57 -5.70 4.63
C ILE A 126 7.78 -5.58 3.69
N THR A 127 9.01 -5.56 4.20
CA THR A 127 10.24 -5.49 3.39
C THR A 127 10.31 -6.56 2.28
N PRO A 128 9.89 -7.82 2.50
CA PRO A 128 9.91 -8.84 1.45
C PRO A 128 9.09 -8.48 0.20
N LEU A 129 8.01 -7.69 0.35
CA LEU A 129 7.19 -7.23 -0.77
C LEU A 129 7.96 -6.26 -1.69
N LEU A 130 8.84 -5.42 -1.11
CA LEU A 130 9.73 -4.54 -1.88
C LEU A 130 10.86 -5.35 -2.52
N SER A 131 11.46 -6.28 -1.76
CA SER A 131 12.54 -7.14 -2.26
C SER A 131 12.10 -7.95 -3.47
N GLU A 132 10.90 -8.54 -3.43
CA GLU A 132 10.31 -9.30 -4.53
C GLU A 132 10.30 -8.49 -5.84
N ILE A 133 9.83 -7.23 -5.80
CA ILE A 133 9.82 -6.33 -6.97
C ILE A 133 11.23 -6.15 -7.55
N THR A 134 12.22 -5.89 -6.68
CA THR A 134 13.61 -5.66 -7.15
C THR A 134 14.26 -6.88 -7.79
N THR A 135 13.74 -8.10 -7.51
CA THR A 135 14.28 -9.35 -8.05
C THR A 135 13.66 -9.78 -9.37
N MET A 136 12.61 -9.10 -9.86
CA MET A 136 11.89 -9.46 -11.09
C MET A 136 12.69 -9.24 -12.39
N GLY A 137 13.85 -8.58 -12.31
CA GLY A 137 14.77 -8.41 -13.45
C GLY A 137 14.27 -7.48 -14.56
N ASN A 138 13.20 -6.71 -14.32
CA ASN A 138 12.71 -5.70 -15.24
C ASN A 138 13.52 -4.41 -15.05
N THR A 139 14.17 -3.93 -16.11
CA THR A 139 15.02 -2.73 -16.08
C THR A 139 14.26 -1.43 -15.77
N SER A 140 12.93 -1.44 -15.92
CA SER A 140 12.07 -0.31 -15.59
C SER A 140 11.61 -0.32 -14.13
N TYR A 141 11.95 -1.35 -13.33
CA TYR A 141 11.52 -1.48 -11.94
C TYR A 141 12.56 -0.91 -10.96
N PRO A 142 12.15 -0.61 -9.71
CA PRO A 142 13.09 -0.27 -8.65
C PRO A 142 14.20 -1.31 -8.51
N THR A 143 15.38 -0.84 -8.14
CA THR A 143 16.54 -1.68 -7.84
C THR A 143 16.90 -1.57 -6.37
N GLY A 144 17.82 -2.42 -5.88
CA GLY A 144 18.36 -2.27 -4.54
C GLY A 144 18.95 -0.88 -4.24
N SER A 145 19.40 -0.14 -5.27
CA SER A 145 19.93 1.22 -5.11
C SER A 145 18.89 2.34 -5.04
N THR A 146 17.63 2.05 -5.37
CA THR A 146 16.53 3.02 -5.34
C THR A 146 16.22 3.40 -3.89
N TYR A 147 15.95 4.68 -3.62
CA TYR A 147 15.64 5.22 -2.29
C TYR A 147 14.14 5.16 -2.01
N LEU A 148 13.77 4.62 -0.86
CA LEU A 148 12.49 4.86 -0.19
C LEU A 148 12.58 6.15 0.62
N GLY A 149 11.83 7.18 0.22
CA GLY A 149 11.85 8.50 0.86
C GLY A 149 10.59 8.82 1.65
N HIS A 150 9.43 8.36 1.16
CA HIS A 150 8.13 8.58 1.79
C HIS A 150 7.43 7.26 2.09
N LEU A 151 6.79 7.17 3.25
CA LEU A 151 5.89 6.08 3.61
C LEU A 151 4.74 6.66 4.44
N SER A 152 3.51 6.33 4.06
CA SER A 152 2.31 6.70 4.81
C SER A 152 1.34 5.53 4.94
N LEU A 153 0.55 5.51 6.01
CA LEU A 153 -0.65 4.67 6.12
C LEU A 153 -1.86 5.57 5.91
N GLY A 154 -2.82 5.12 5.11
CA GLY A 154 -4.05 5.85 4.95
C GLY A 154 -5.09 5.10 4.14
N SER A 155 -5.96 5.90 3.54
CA SER A 155 -7.02 5.46 2.67
C SER A 155 -7.24 6.47 1.57
N GLU A 156 -7.42 5.98 0.36
CA GLU A 156 -7.91 6.75 -0.78
C GLU A 156 -9.44 6.67 -0.84
N ALA A 157 -10.10 7.77 -0.44
CA ALA A 157 -11.55 7.88 -0.49
C ALA A 157 -12.02 8.45 -1.84
N PHE A 158 -12.60 7.61 -2.69
CA PHE A 158 -13.05 8.00 -4.03
C PHE A 158 -14.48 8.55 -4.00
N SER A 159 -15.42 7.78 -3.44
CA SER A 159 -16.83 8.18 -3.32
C SER A 159 -17.58 7.37 -2.28
N ALA A 160 -18.67 7.94 -1.76
CA ALA A 160 -19.67 7.24 -0.95
C ALA A 160 -21.01 7.99 -1.02
N ASN A 161 -22.12 7.26 -0.96
CA ASN A 161 -23.47 7.84 -0.88
C ASN A 161 -23.90 8.20 0.55
N THR A 162 -22.97 8.17 1.49
CA THR A 162 -23.17 8.51 2.90
C THR A 162 -21.83 8.92 3.52
N SER A 163 -21.87 9.53 4.71
CA SER A 163 -20.65 9.81 5.47
C SER A 163 -20.02 8.49 5.92
N VAL A 164 -18.69 8.44 5.87
CA VAL A 164 -17.90 7.27 6.25
C VAL A 164 -16.75 7.75 7.13
N ILE A 165 -16.43 7.00 8.18
CA ILE A 165 -15.28 7.25 9.06
C ILE A 165 -14.30 6.10 8.96
N PHE A 166 -13.04 6.44 8.68
CA PHE A 166 -11.90 5.55 8.77
C PHE A 166 -11.24 5.72 10.13
N THR A 167 -11.06 4.64 10.88
CA THR A 167 -10.45 4.67 12.22
C THR A 167 -9.25 3.74 12.25
N VAL A 168 -8.14 4.20 12.84
CA VAL A 168 -6.93 3.40 13.05
C VAL A 168 -6.63 3.34 14.55
N PRO A 169 -7.28 2.45 15.32
CA PRO A 169 -7.07 2.35 16.76
C PRO A 169 -5.66 1.91 17.15
N THR A 170 -4.93 1.24 16.26
CA THR A 170 -3.54 0.82 16.50
C THR A 170 -2.71 1.08 15.25
N LEU A 171 -1.60 1.78 15.45
CA LEU A 171 -0.56 1.97 14.45
C LEU A 171 0.80 2.01 15.16
N SER A 172 1.65 1.05 14.82
CA SER A 172 3.07 1.04 15.10
C SER A 172 3.81 0.81 13.80
N LEU A 173 4.81 1.64 13.55
CA LEU A 173 5.66 1.57 12.37
C LEU A 173 7.11 1.68 12.83
N ASP A 174 7.90 0.65 12.55
CA ASP A 174 9.33 0.59 12.88
C ASP A 174 10.13 0.25 11.62
N ILE A 175 10.91 1.22 11.16
CA ILE A 175 11.72 1.15 9.95
C ILE A 175 13.18 1.05 10.33
N GLN A 176 13.80 -0.08 10.00
CA GLN A 176 15.19 -0.38 10.35
C GLN A 176 16.06 -0.44 9.10
N GLY A 177 17.15 0.32 9.09
CA GLY A 177 18.18 0.26 8.06
C GLY A 177 19.48 -0.32 8.59
N GLN A 178 20.34 -0.79 7.68
CA GLN A 178 21.72 -1.12 7.99
C GLN A 178 22.42 0.08 8.67
N PRO A 179 23.22 -0.15 9.72
CA PRO A 179 24.06 0.90 10.29
C PRO A 179 24.96 1.48 9.20
N LYS A 180 25.05 2.81 9.14
CA LYS A 180 25.98 3.51 8.26
C LYS A 180 27.43 3.29 8.67
#